data_AF-A0A651GCQ3-F1
#
_entry.id   AF-A0A651GCQ3-F1
#
_cell.length_a   1.000
_cell.length_b   1.000
_cell.length_c   1.000
_cell.angle_alpha   90.00
_cell.angle_beta   90.00
_cell.angle_gamma   90.00
#
_symmetry.space_group_name_H-M   'P 1'
#
loop_
_entity.id
_entity.type
_entity.pdbx_description
1 polymer ?
#
loop_
_entity_poly.entity_id
_entity_poly.type
_entity_poly.pdbx_seq_one_letter_code
_entity_poly.pdbx_strand_id
1 'polypeptide(L)'
;GKKRNYHYRVQTPDRLGQAGVHKIGLGALIGLDDWRTEAFYTRLHLDYLQRRYWRSKYSLSFPRLRPFAGGTPDVDMSDREFVQLICAHRLLDGDVEMSLSTRERAAFRDVLFPLGFTSISAGSATDPGGYANPKHNLEQFEISDQRSPQAVAAVIREQGLEVVWKDWDRALVGC
;
A
#
# COMPACT_ATOMS: atom_id res chain seq x y z
N GLY A 1 -23.77 -6.23 2.75
CA GLY A 1 -23.61 -4.90 2.13
C GLY A 1 -22.97 -4.99 0.75
N LYS A 2 -22.78 -3.85 0.05
CA LYS A 2 -22.23 -3.82 -1.33
C LYS A 2 -20.87 -4.50 -1.48
N LYS A 3 -20.06 -4.57 -0.41
CA LYS A 3 -18.76 -5.27 -0.37
C LYS A 3 -18.83 -6.77 -0.67
N ARG A 4 -20.00 -7.42 -0.50
CA ARG A 4 -20.20 -8.85 -0.82
C ARG A 4 -20.30 -9.12 -2.33
N ASN A 5 -20.63 -8.12 -3.14
CA ASN A 5 -20.67 -8.29 -4.59
C ASN A 5 -19.24 -8.23 -5.14
N TYR A 6 -18.64 -9.40 -5.38
CA TYR A 6 -17.27 -9.53 -5.86
C TYR A 6 -17.07 -8.85 -7.22
N HIS A 7 -17.93 -9.13 -8.21
CA HIS A 7 -17.83 -8.55 -9.55
C HIS A 7 -17.87 -7.03 -9.52
N TYR A 8 -18.80 -6.46 -8.75
CA TYR A 8 -18.87 -5.02 -8.59
C TYR A 8 -17.58 -4.45 -7.99
N ARG A 9 -17.00 -5.12 -6.98
CA ARG A 9 -15.78 -4.68 -6.31
C ARG A 9 -14.56 -4.78 -7.22
N VAL A 10 -14.33 -5.92 -7.86
CA VAL A 10 -13.16 -6.15 -8.72
C VAL A 10 -13.16 -5.25 -9.95
N GLN A 11 -14.34 -4.88 -10.47
CA GLN A 11 -14.47 -3.95 -11.61
C GLN A 11 -14.31 -2.47 -11.22
N THR A 12 -14.06 -2.13 -9.96
CA THR A 12 -13.93 -0.72 -9.53
C THR A 12 -12.78 0.01 -10.24
N PRO A 13 -11.55 -0.54 -10.31
CA PRO A 13 -10.45 0.10 -11.03
C PRO A 13 -10.75 0.34 -12.50
N ASP A 14 -11.47 -0.58 -13.15
CA ASP A 14 -11.88 -0.44 -14.55
C ASP A 14 -12.80 0.78 -14.74
N ARG A 15 -13.81 0.95 -13.86
CA ARG A 15 -14.68 2.13 -13.87
C ARG A 15 -13.92 3.43 -13.60
N LEU A 16 -12.90 3.42 -12.73
CA LEU A 16 -12.03 4.58 -12.49
C LEU A 16 -11.22 4.93 -13.75
N GLY A 17 -10.69 3.92 -14.44
CA GLY A 17 -9.99 4.10 -15.72
C GLY A 17 -10.88 4.69 -16.80
N GLN A 18 -12.11 4.19 -16.95
CA GLN A 18 -13.11 4.74 -17.88
C GLN A 18 -13.44 6.21 -17.59
N ALA A 19 -13.48 6.58 -16.30
CA ALA A 19 -13.73 7.95 -15.86
C ALA A 19 -12.51 8.88 -16.00
N GLY A 20 -11.36 8.39 -16.47
CA GLY A 20 -10.15 9.19 -16.65
C GLY A 20 -9.47 9.59 -15.34
N VAL A 21 -9.66 8.81 -14.26
CA VAL A 21 -9.01 9.08 -12.98
C VAL A 21 -7.49 8.96 -13.14
N HIS A 22 -6.78 10.02 -12.73
CA HIS A 22 -5.34 10.14 -12.96
C HIS A 22 -4.49 9.09 -12.21
N LYS A 23 -4.91 8.66 -11.01
CA LYS A 23 -4.18 7.67 -10.20
C LYS A 23 -5.11 6.60 -9.65
N ILE A 24 -4.78 5.34 -9.90
CA ILE A 24 -5.59 4.17 -9.51
C ILE A 24 -4.75 3.24 -8.63
N GLY A 25 -5.19 3.05 -7.40
CA GLY A 25 -4.55 2.13 -6.45
C GLY A 25 -5.15 0.72 -6.52
N LEU A 26 -4.29 -0.29 -6.51
CA LEU A 26 -4.64 -1.69 -6.34
C LEU A 26 -3.96 -2.29 -5.10
N GLY A 27 -4.53 -3.37 -4.61
CA GLY A 27 -3.93 -4.13 -3.52
C GLY A 27 -4.81 -5.30 -3.10
N ALA A 28 -4.14 -6.37 -2.68
CA ALA A 28 -4.75 -7.50 -1.99
C ALA A 28 -4.39 -7.42 -0.51
N LEU A 29 -5.33 -7.84 0.34
CA LEU A 29 -5.09 -7.96 1.78
C LEU A 29 -4.47 -9.33 2.04
N ILE A 30 -3.16 -9.36 2.27
CA ILE A 30 -2.40 -10.59 2.44
C ILE A 30 -2.77 -11.22 3.78
N GLY A 31 -3.04 -12.51 3.78
CA GLY A 31 -3.43 -13.28 4.98
C GLY A 31 -4.89 -13.73 5.01
N LEU A 32 -5.65 -13.42 3.95
CA LEU A 32 -7.00 -13.97 3.72
C LEU A 32 -6.97 -15.29 2.91
N ASP A 33 -5.98 -15.46 2.04
CA ASP A 33 -5.77 -16.65 1.20
C ASP A 33 -4.27 -16.75 0.85
N ASP A 34 -3.88 -17.75 0.06
CA ASP A 34 -2.52 -17.96 -0.40
C ASP A 34 -1.97 -16.69 -1.07
N TRP A 35 -0.87 -16.20 -0.51
CA TRP A 35 -0.32 -14.91 -0.89
C TRP A 35 0.23 -14.89 -2.31
N ARG A 36 0.72 -16.02 -2.83
CA ARG A 36 1.26 -16.11 -4.19
C ARG A 36 0.15 -15.94 -5.21
N THR A 37 -1.00 -16.55 -4.93
CA THR A 37 -2.21 -16.45 -5.73
C THR A 37 -2.75 -15.01 -5.74
N GLU A 38 -2.91 -14.40 -4.56
CA GLU A 38 -3.37 -13.01 -4.42
C GLU A 38 -2.43 -12.01 -5.12
N ALA A 39 -1.12 -12.20 -4.97
CA ALA A 39 -0.09 -11.40 -5.62
C ALA A 39 -0.13 -11.52 -7.16
N PHE A 40 -0.24 -12.75 -7.66
CA PHE A 40 -0.31 -13.02 -9.09
C PHE A 40 -1.53 -12.34 -9.73
N TYR A 41 -2.71 -12.51 -9.14
CA TYR A 41 -3.93 -11.91 -9.69
C TYR A 41 -3.96 -10.39 -9.54
N THR A 42 -3.36 -9.83 -8.48
CA THR A 42 -3.18 -8.38 -8.36
C THR A 42 -2.31 -7.83 -9.49
N ARG A 43 -1.20 -8.50 -9.82
CA ARG A 43 -0.33 -8.11 -10.94
C ARG A 43 -1.02 -8.27 -12.30
N LEU A 44 -1.75 -9.36 -12.50
CA LEU A 44 -2.50 -9.61 -13.72
C LEU A 44 -3.56 -8.53 -13.94
N HIS A 45 -4.26 -8.12 -12.87
CA HIS A 45 -5.23 -7.05 -12.93
C HIS A 45 -4.57 -5.69 -13.26
N LEU A 46 -3.41 -5.41 -12.66
CA LEU A 46 -2.63 -4.23 -13.02
C LEU A 46 -2.24 -4.23 -14.52
N ASP A 47 -1.76 -5.36 -15.06
CA ASP A 47 -1.38 -5.49 -16.47
C ASP A 47 -2.56 -5.19 -17.41
N TYR A 48 -3.73 -5.77 -17.11
CA TYR A 48 -4.97 -5.47 -17.85
C TYR A 48 -5.28 -3.97 -17.86
N LEU A 49 -5.20 -3.30 -16.69
CA LEU A 49 -5.52 -1.89 -16.56
C LEU A 49 -4.50 -1.02 -17.30
N GLN A 50 -3.20 -1.28 -17.15
CA GLN A 50 -2.13 -0.52 -17.81
C GLN A 50 -2.26 -0.55 -19.33
N ARG A 51 -2.61 -1.71 -19.90
CA ARG A 51 -2.85 -1.84 -21.36
C ARG A 51 -4.07 -1.07 -21.83
N ARG A 52 -5.11 -0.97 -20.99
CA ARG A 52 -6.40 -0.37 -21.37
C ARG A 52 -6.48 1.13 -21.09
N TYR A 53 -5.91 1.59 -19.98
CA TYR A 53 -5.99 2.96 -19.49
C TYR A 53 -4.57 3.54 -19.27
N TRP A 54 -3.76 3.50 -20.32
CA TRP A 54 -2.33 3.88 -20.30
C TRP A 54 -2.02 5.32 -19.84
N ARG A 55 -3.03 6.21 -19.80
CA ARG A 55 -2.89 7.59 -19.30
C ARG A 55 -3.00 7.72 -17.78
N SER A 56 -3.45 6.67 -17.08
CA SER A 56 -3.53 6.64 -15.63
C SER A 56 -2.21 6.15 -15.04
N LYS A 57 -1.83 6.73 -13.89
CA LYS A 57 -0.78 6.21 -13.02
C LYS A 57 -1.36 5.13 -12.10
N TYR A 58 -0.53 4.17 -11.72
CA TYR A 58 -0.94 3.07 -10.86
C TYR A 58 -0.08 2.98 -9.60
N SER A 59 -0.71 2.54 -8.51
CA SER A 59 0.00 2.18 -7.29
C SER A 59 -0.43 0.82 -6.78
N LEU A 60 0.52 0.08 -6.20
CA LEU A 60 0.31 -1.17 -5.50
C LEU A 60 0.49 -1.00 -4.00
N SER A 61 -0.32 -1.75 -3.26
CA SER A 61 -0.22 -1.88 -1.82
C SER A 61 -0.33 -3.34 -1.45
N PHE A 62 0.48 -3.75 -0.47
CA PHE A 62 0.55 -5.13 0.02
C PHE A 62 0.31 -5.17 1.53
N PRO A 63 -0.84 -4.68 2.04
CA PRO A 63 -1.11 -4.73 3.46
C PRO A 63 -1.18 -6.19 3.93
N ARG A 64 -0.33 -6.57 4.89
CA ARG A 64 -0.51 -7.81 5.65
C ARG A 64 -1.61 -7.63 6.68
N LEU A 65 -2.47 -8.63 6.79
CA LEU A 65 -3.53 -8.65 7.79
C LEU A 65 -2.89 -8.65 9.18
N ARG A 66 -3.38 -7.77 10.04
CA ARG A 66 -2.99 -7.67 11.43
C ARG A 66 -4.08 -8.28 12.30
N PRO A 67 -3.79 -8.70 13.54
CA PRO A 67 -4.82 -9.11 14.48
C PRO A 67 -5.94 -8.06 14.54
N PHE A 68 -7.19 -8.52 14.57
CA PHE A 68 -8.38 -7.67 14.57
C PHE A 68 -9.44 -8.23 15.52
N ALA A 69 -10.43 -7.41 15.84
CA ALA A 69 -11.56 -7.84 16.66
C ALA A 69 -12.35 -8.95 15.93
N GLY A 70 -12.08 -10.21 16.28
CA GLY A 70 -12.75 -11.38 15.71
C GLY A 70 -11.84 -12.49 15.18
N GLY A 71 -10.51 -12.31 15.15
CA GLY A 71 -9.61 -13.39 14.76
C GLY A 71 -8.17 -13.00 14.46
N THR A 72 -7.41 -14.01 14.03
CA THR A 72 -6.05 -13.90 13.47
C THR A 72 -6.09 -14.17 11.97
N PRO A 73 -5.04 -13.81 11.21
CA PRO A 73 -4.94 -14.18 9.80
C PRO A 73 -5.00 -15.69 9.56
N ASP A 74 -5.63 -16.08 8.45
CA ASP A 74 -5.74 -17.47 8.02
C ASP A 74 -4.42 -17.97 7.42
N VAL A 75 -3.68 -17.06 6.78
CA VAL A 75 -2.35 -17.29 6.23
C VAL A 75 -1.36 -16.31 6.85
N ASP A 76 -0.33 -16.83 7.49
CA ASP A 76 0.77 -16.02 8.00
C ASP A 76 1.89 -15.92 6.95
N MET A 77 2.11 -14.71 6.43
CA MET A 77 3.20 -14.44 5.51
C MET A 77 4.43 -14.01 6.30
N SER A 78 5.54 -14.73 6.12
CA SER A 78 6.81 -14.38 6.74
C SER A 78 7.44 -13.10 6.15
N ASP A 79 8.31 -12.43 6.93
CA ASP A 79 9.07 -11.26 6.45
C ASP A 79 9.90 -11.59 5.19
N ARG A 80 10.42 -12.84 5.09
CA ARG A 80 11.15 -13.31 3.90
C ARG A 80 10.26 -13.35 2.67
N GLU A 81 9.06 -13.89 2.79
CA GLU A 81 8.10 -13.95 1.69
C GLU A 81 7.60 -12.56 1.29
N PHE A 82 7.42 -11.67 2.26
CA PHE A 82 7.09 -10.28 1.97
C PHE A 82 8.20 -9.61 1.16
N VAL A 83 9.47 -9.76 1.55
CA VAL A 83 10.60 -9.26 0.74
C VAL A 83 10.61 -9.89 -0.66
N GLN A 84 10.36 -11.20 -0.77
CA GLN A 84 10.28 -11.88 -2.07
C GLN A 84 9.19 -11.28 -2.97
N LEU A 85 8.01 -11.01 -2.41
CA LEU A 85 6.89 -10.37 -3.11
C LEU A 85 7.27 -9.00 -3.66
N ILE A 86 7.87 -8.15 -2.82
CA ILE A 86 8.28 -6.78 -3.19
C ILE A 86 9.32 -6.82 -4.30
N CYS A 87 10.35 -7.66 -4.16
CA CYS A 87 11.38 -7.82 -5.19
C CYS A 87 10.78 -8.31 -6.51
N ALA A 88 9.88 -9.30 -6.46
CA ALA A 88 9.24 -9.82 -7.67
C ALA A 88 8.42 -8.73 -8.39
N HIS A 89 7.67 -7.91 -7.65
CA HIS A 89 6.87 -6.83 -8.26
C HIS A 89 7.75 -5.71 -8.80
N ARG A 90 8.81 -5.31 -8.10
CA ARG A 90 9.74 -4.29 -8.58
C ARG A 90 10.53 -4.73 -9.82
N LEU A 91 10.86 -6.03 -9.92
CA LEU A 91 11.51 -6.59 -11.12
C LEU A 91 10.56 -6.65 -12.32
N LEU A 92 9.27 -6.89 -12.10
CA LEU A 92 8.26 -6.96 -13.15
C LEU A 92 7.79 -5.58 -13.64
N ASP A 93 7.84 -4.57 -12.78
CA ASP A 93 7.45 -3.21 -13.11
C ASP A 93 8.31 -2.22 -12.30
N GLY A 94 9.32 -1.66 -12.97
CA GLY A 94 10.28 -0.73 -12.39
C GLY A 94 9.68 0.64 -12.07
N ASP A 95 8.54 0.99 -12.66
CA ASP A 95 7.95 2.33 -12.60
C ASP A 95 6.69 2.38 -11.71
N VAL A 96 6.08 1.24 -11.41
CA VAL A 96 4.87 1.21 -10.56
C VAL A 96 5.17 1.75 -9.17
N GLU A 97 4.27 2.60 -8.67
CA GLU A 97 4.37 3.08 -7.31
C GLU A 97 4.03 1.95 -6.35
N MET A 98 4.85 1.73 -5.32
CA MET A 98 4.57 0.76 -4.26
C MET A 98 4.50 1.46 -2.91
N SER A 99 3.47 1.13 -2.12
CA SER A 99 3.24 1.76 -0.83
C SER A 99 3.53 0.84 0.37
N LEU A 100 4.24 1.39 1.37
CA LEU A 100 4.57 0.73 2.64
C LEU A 100 3.82 1.39 3.80
N SER A 101 2.89 0.64 4.41
CA SER A 101 2.06 1.14 5.51
C SER A 101 2.70 0.97 6.89
N THR A 102 2.14 1.64 7.91
CA THR A 102 2.50 1.52 9.33
C THR A 102 2.04 0.21 10.00
N ARG A 103 1.46 -0.72 9.23
CA ARG A 103 1.17 -2.09 9.67
C ARG A 103 2.43 -2.90 9.95
N GLU A 104 3.54 -2.51 9.32
CA GLU A 104 4.82 -3.16 9.44
C GLU A 104 5.64 -2.56 10.60
N ARG A 105 6.34 -3.42 11.33
CA ARG A 105 7.16 -3.00 12.48
C ARG A 105 8.30 -2.07 12.05
N ALA A 106 8.61 -1.06 12.85
CA ALA A 106 9.63 -0.05 12.56
C ALA A 106 10.96 -0.64 12.03
N ALA A 107 11.55 -1.59 12.76
CA ALA A 107 12.81 -2.21 12.36
C ALA A 107 12.74 -3.00 11.04
N PHE A 108 11.57 -3.53 10.67
CA PHE A 108 11.42 -4.18 9.37
C PHE A 108 11.29 -3.15 8.26
N ARG A 109 10.50 -2.09 8.49
CA ARG A 109 10.34 -0.99 7.53
C ARG A 109 11.68 -0.35 7.18
N ASP A 110 12.54 -0.17 8.17
CA ASP A 110 13.89 0.39 7.98
C ASP A 110 14.73 -0.47 7.02
N VAL A 111 14.54 -1.80 7.00
CA VAL A 111 15.18 -2.71 6.03
C VAL A 111 14.50 -2.65 4.65
N LEU A 112 13.21 -2.33 4.61
CA LEU A 112 12.41 -2.32 3.38
C LEU A 112 12.52 -1.01 2.59
N PHE A 113 12.84 0.12 3.22
CA PHE A 113 12.94 1.42 2.54
C PHE A 113 13.77 1.40 1.24
N PRO A 114 14.97 0.78 1.18
CA PRO A 114 15.75 0.74 -0.06
C PRO A 114 15.24 -0.27 -1.10
N LEU A 115 14.24 -1.11 -0.77
CA LEU A 115 13.80 -2.24 -1.63
C LEU A 115 12.73 -1.87 -2.67
N GLY A 116 12.58 -0.58 -2.95
CA GLY A 116 11.74 -0.10 -4.04
C GLY A 116 10.33 0.31 -3.63
N PHE A 117 10.08 0.64 -2.36
CA PHE A 117 8.87 1.40 -2.01
C PHE A 117 9.05 2.87 -2.41
N THR A 118 8.03 3.47 -2.99
CA THR A 118 8.04 4.86 -3.47
C THR A 118 7.05 5.74 -2.72
N SER A 119 6.19 5.14 -1.90
CA SER A 119 5.26 5.84 -1.01
C SER A 119 5.25 5.18 0.37
N ILE A 120 5.33 5.96 1.43
CA ILE A 120 5.50 5.45 2.80
C ILE A 120 4.55 6.22 3.73
N SER A 121 3.69 5.50 4.47
CA SER A 121 2.83 6.12 5.48
C SER A 121 3.59 6.35 6.78
N ALA A 122 3.39 7.47 7.48
CA ALA A 122 3.98 7.70 8.79
C ALA A 122 3.02 8.46 9.71
N GLY A 123 3.15 8.25 11.03
CA GLY A 123 2.26 8.86 12.02
C GLY A 123 0.77 8.61 11.76
N SER A 124 0.40 7.41 11.33
CA SER A 124 -1.00 7.11 10.99
C SER A 124 -1.90 7.08 12.24
N ALA A 125 -3.15 7.50 12.11
CA ALA A 125 -4.23 7.22 13.05
C ALA A 125 -5.27 6.33 12.33
N THR A 126 -5.59 5.17 12.92
CA THR A 126 -6.43 4.13 12.29
C THR A 126 -7.87 4.15 12.82
N ASP A 127 -8.18 5.12 13.67
CA ASP A 127 -9.47 5.37 14.26
C ASP A 127 -10.14 6.63 13.65
N PRO A 128 -11.47 6.63 13.43
CA PRO A 128 -12.18 7.79 12.89
C PRO A 128 -11.99 9.03 13.76
N GLY A 129 -11.31 10.05 13.21
CA GLY A 129 -11.03 11.30 13.92
C GLY A 129 -9.81 11.27 14.85
N GLY A 130 -9.00 10.20 14.84
CA GLY A 130 -7.90 10.02 15.79
C GLY A 130 -6.84 11.11 15.81
N TYR A 131 -6.66 11.83 14.70
CA TYR A 131 -5.76 12.99 14.67
C TYR A 131 -6.27 14.20 15.45
N ALA A 132 -7.59 14.32 15.65
CA ALA A 132 -8.25 15.46 16.31
C ALA A 132 -8.87 15.10 17.67
N ASN A 133 -9.22 13.84 17.88
CA ASN A 133 -9.82 13.32 19.12
C ASN A 133 -9.16 11.98 19.47
N PRO A 134 -8.17 11.94 20.37
CA PRO A 134 -7.51 10.70 20.80
C PRO A 134 -8.41 9.79 21.68
N LYS A 135 -9.73 9.96 21.64
CA LYS A 135 -10.67 9.12 22.40
C LYS A 135 -10.82 7.76 21.72
N HIS A 136 -10.83 6.70 22.54
CA HIS A 136 -10.98 5.29 22.16
C HIS A 136 -12.18 5.02 21.23
N ASN A 137 -11.98 5.19 19.93
CA ASN A 137 -12.77 4.54 18.90
C ASN A 137 -12.10 3.20 18.56
N LEU A 138 -12.89 2.23 18.07
CA LEU A 138 -12.35 0.95 17.60
C LEU A 138 -11.39 1.21 16.43
N GLU A 139 -10.11 0.92 16.66
CA GLU A 139 -9.08 0.94 15.63
C GLU A 139 -9.42 -0.07 14.52
N GLN A 140 -9.23 0.33 13.26
CA GLN A 140 -9.44 -0.59 12.13
C GLN A 140 -8.39 -1.73 12.12
N PHE A 141 -7.18 -1.44 12.61
CA PHE A 141 -6.07 -2.38 12.80
C PHE A 141 -5.02 -1.75 13.72
N GLU A 142 -4.24 -2.59 14.39
CA GLU A 142 -3.13 -2.18 15.26
C GLU A 142 -1.97 -1.62 14.42
N ILE A 143 -1.49 -0.43 14.81
CA ILE A 143 -0.33 0.23 14.21
C ILE A 143 0.95 -0.36 14.82
N SER A 144 1.87 -0.82 13.96
CA SER A 144 3.15 -1.41 14.40
C SER A 144 4.33 -0.43 14.36
N ASP A 145 4.17 0.70 13.66
CA ASP A 145 5.13 1.80 13.67
C ASP A 145 4.45 3.12 14.02
N GLN A 146 4.67 3.56 15.27
CA GLN A 146 4.10 4.78 15.85
C GLN A 146 5.03 5.99 15.69
N ARG A 147 6.17 5.86 14.99
CA ARG A 147 7.09 6.98 14.79
C ARG A 147 6.41 8.12 14.04
N SER A 148 6.75 9.35 14.43
CA SER A 148 6.28 10.55 13.74
C SER A 148 6.80 10.59 12.30
N PRO A 149 6.13 11.33 11.40
CA PRO A 149 6.64 11.54 10.03
C PRO A 149 8.07 12.08 10.00
N GLN A 150 8.44 12.96 10.93
CA GLN A 150 9.78 13.53 11.03
C GLN A 150 10.82 12.47 11.41
N ALA A 151 10.50 11.58 12.35
CA ALA A 151 11.40 10.50 12.76
C ALA A 151 11.61 9.48 11.62
N VAL A 152 10.54 9.09 10.92
CA VAL A 152 10.65 8.22 9.73
C VAL A 152 11.48 8.89 8.64
N ALA A 153 11.25 10.18 8.39
CA ALA A 153 12.01 10.93 7.40
C ALA A 153 13.50 11.08 7.75
N ALA A 154 13.87 11.13 9.04
CA ALA A 154 15.26 11.14 9.46
C ALA A 154 15.95 9.82 9.10
N VAL A 155 15.33 8.68 9.44
CA VAL A 155 15.87 7.34 9.12
C VAL A 155 16.02 7.14 7.61
N ILE A 156 15.05 7.57 6.81
CA ILE A 156 15.13 7.48 5.34
C ILE A 156 16.35 8.28 4.82
N ARG A 157 16.59 9.49 5.34
CA ARG A 157 17.74 10.31 4.94
C ARG A 157 19.08 9.72 5.39
N GLU A 158 19.13 9.11 6.56
CA GLU A 158 20.34 8.41 7.04
C GLU A 158 20.74 7.24 6.12
N GLN A 159 19.77 6.65 5.42
CA GLN A 159 20.00 5.62 4.41
C GLN A 159 20.37 6.17 3.03
N GLY A 160 20.56 7.48 2.90
CA GLY A 160 20.93 8.14 1.63
C GLY A 160 19.77 8.33 0.66
N LEU A 161 18.52 8.22 1.13
CA LEU A 161 17.32 8.43 0.32
C LEU A 161 16.73 9.83 0.53
N GLU A 162 16.06 10.36 -0.50
CA GLU A 162 15.35 11.63 -0.42
C GLU A 162 13.90 11.44 0.02
N VAL A 163 13.42 12.33 0.89
CA VAL A 163 12.03 12.35 1.33
C VAL A 163 11.28 13.48 0.61
N VAL A 164 10.36 13.09 -0.27
CA VAL A 164 9.48 14.00 -1.00
C VAL A 164 8.10 14.05 -0.33
N TRP A 165 7.67 15.24 0.09
CA TRP A 165 6.38 15.44 0.75
C TRP A 165 5.24 15.82 -0.20
N LYS A 166 5.58 16.33 -1.39
CA LYS A 166 4.63 16.80 -2.39
C LYS A 166 5.17 16.52 -3.78
N ASP A 167 4.51 15.61 -4.50
CA ASP A 167 4.89 15.13 -5.83
C ASP A 167 3.79 15.38 -6.89
N TRP A 168 2.72 16.08 -6.51
CA TRP A 168 1.48 16.18 -7.29
C TRP A 168 1.08 17.62 -7.65
N ASP A 169 1.92 18.61 -7.33
CA ASP A 169 1.65 20.00 -7.71
C ASP A 169 1.64 20.15 -9.24
N ARG A 170 0.70 20.94 -9.78
CA ARG A 170 0.69 21.32 -11.20
C ARG A 170 1.99 21.98 -11.65
N ALA A 171 2.71 22.63 -10.73
CA ALA A 171 4.03 23.18 -11.01
C ALA A 171 5.10 22.10 -11.30
N LEU A 172 4.86 20.84 -10.93
CA LEU A 172 5.78 19.70 -11.08
C LEU A 172 5.36 18.71 -12.18
N VAL A 173 4.06 18.66 -12.53
CA VAL A 173 3.54 17.90 -13.67
C VAL A 173 3.34 18.86 -14.84
N GLY A 174 4.35 18.95 -15.71
CA GLY A 174 4.38 19.84 -16.87
C GLY A 174 3.10 19.80 -17.72
N CYS A 175 2.78 20.95 -18.32
CA CYS A 175 1.58 21.23 -19.12
C CYS A 175 1.28 20.18 -20.21
#